data_AF-A0A1Q7Q6Y0-F1
#
_entry.id   AF-A0A1Q7Q6Y0-F1
#
_cell.length_a   1.000
_cell.length_b   1.000
_cell.length_c   1.000
_cell.angle_alpha   90.00
_cell.angle_beta   90.00
_cell.angle_gamma   90.00
#
_symmetry.space_group_name_H-M   'P 1'
#
loop_
_entity.id
_entity.type
_entity.pdbx_description
1 polymer ?
#
loop_
_entity_poly.entity_id
_entity_poly.type
_entity_poly.pdbx_seq_one_letter_code
_entity_poly.pdbx_strand_id
1 'polypeptide(L)'
;MWTEITAPGGGPPQHHHVNEDEAFHALEGRVAFLSDGEWHEMGPGGAAYMPRGVVHTFKNVGDKPSRMLIMTVPSGIERFFARCAEEFAKPGGPPEMQRLFEIGAEHGIHFLQE
;
A
#
# COMPACT_ATOMS: atom_id res chain seq x y z
N MET A 1 10.74 -0.50 6.25
CA MET A 1 10.94 0.69 5.40
C MET A 1 11.46 0.25 4.03
N TRP A 2 10.86 0.74 2.95
CA TRP A 2 11.26 0.44 1.57
C TRP A 2 10.92 1.61 0.65
N THR A 3 11.44 1.59 -0.57
CA THR A 3 11.06 2.53 -1.62
C THR A 3 10.02 1.87 -2.52
N GLU A 4 8.88 2.52 -2.68
CA GLU A 4 7.79 2.12 -3.57
C GLU A 4 7.82 2.95 -4.85
N ILE A 5 7.69 2.30 -6.01
CA ILE A 5 7.59 2.96 -7.32
C ILE A 5 6.28 2.55 -7.95
N THR A 6 5.37 3.51 -8.13
CA THR A 6 4.02 3.24 -8.59
C THR A 6 3.77 3.90 -9.95
N ALA A 7 3.32 3.12 -10.94
CA ALA A 7 2.95 3.64 -12.26
C ALA A 7 1.72 4.58 -12.19
N PRO A 8 1.52 5.46 -13.20
CA PRO A 8 0.33 6.30 -13.29
C PRO A 8 -0.98 5.51 -13.09
N GLY A 9 -1.86 6.01 -12.23
CA GLY A 9 -3.13 5.37 -11.89
C GLY A 9 -3.02 4.17 -10.93
N GLY A 10 -1.81 3.70 -10.61
CA GLY A 10 -1.58 2.58 -9.70
C GLY A 10 -1.70 2.95 -8.22
N GLY A 11 -1.81 1.93 -7.38
CA GLY A 11 -1.98 2.00 -5.93
C GLY A 11 -2.69 0.74 -5.41
N PRO A 12 -2.61 0.43 -4.11
CA PRO A 12 -3.32 -0.72 -3.55
C PRO A 12 -4.83 -0.46 -3.47
N PRO A 13 -5.67 -1.50 -3.35
CA PRO A 13 -7.06 -1.32 -2.91
C PRO A 13 -7.12 -0.67 -1.51
N GLN A 14 -8.30 -0.16 -1.12
CA GLN A 14 -8.52 0.32 0.24
C GLN A 14 -8.28 -0.80 1.24
N HIS A 15 -7.53 -0.51 2.30
CA HIS A 15 -7.21 -1.48 3.34
C HIS A 15 -6.91 -0.80 4.67
N HIS A 16 -6.84 -1.60 5.73
CA HIS A 16 -6.31 -1.17 7.02
C HIS A 16 -5.42 -2.27 7.62
N HIS A 17 -4.48 -1.84 8.45
CA HIS A 17 -3.55 -2.71 9.16
C HIS A 17 -4.00 -2.78 10.62
N VAL A 18 -3.99 -3.96 11.24
CA VAL A 18 -4.30 -4.10 12.69
C VAL A 18 -3.04 -4.07 13.55
N ASN A 19 -1.89 -4.40 12.97
CA ASN A 19 -0.62 -4.53 13.69
C ASN A 19 0.24 -3.27 13.58
N GLU A 20 0.37 -2.71 12.37
CA GLU A 20 1.25 -1.60 12.05
C GLU A 20 0.54 -0.26 11.85
N ASP A 21 1.21 0.82 12.25
CA ASP A 21 0.98 2.15 11.69
C ASP A 21 1.84 2.30 10.44
N GLU A 22 1.39 3.08 9.45
CA GLU A 22 2.08 3.26 8.17
C GLU A 22 2.35 4.75 7.87
N ALA A 23 3.57 5.07 7.47
CA ALA A 23 4.02 6.41 7.12
C ALA A 23 4.57 6.43 5.69
N PHE A 24 4.25 7.50 4.97
CA PHE A 24 4.63 7.72 3.59
C PHE A 24 5.40 9.04 3.48
N HIS A 25 6.46 9.06 2.67
CA HIS A 25 7.16 10.28 2.30
C HIS A 25 7.38 10.32 0.78
N ALA A 26 6.84 11.32 0.12
CA ALA A 26 6.93 11.45 -1.33
C ALA A 26 8.30 11.96 -1.74
N LEU A 27 8.96 11.24 -2.64
CA LEU A 27 10.26 11.59 -3.20
C LEU A 27 10.10 12.17 -4.62
N GLU A 28 9.22 11.57 -5.43
CA GLU A 28 8.95 11.97 -6.81
C GLU A 28 7.48 11.72 -7.19
N GLY A 29 6.96 12.47 -8.17
CA GLY A 29 5.61 12.30 -8.71
C GLY A 29 4.50 12.99 -7.89
N ARG A 30 3.24 12.63 -8.18
CA ARG A 30 2.05 13.13 -7.48
C ARG A 30 1.18 11.97 -7.03
N VAL A 31 0.87 11.92 -5.74
CA VAL A 31 0.12 10.82 -5.14
C VAL A 31 -1.04 11.39 -4.34
N ALA A 32 -2.25 10.89 -4.55
CA ALA A 32 -3.39 11.19 -3.71
C ALA A 32 -3.54 10.10 -2.65
N PHE A 33 -3.81 10.47 -1.40
CA PHE A 33 -4.08 9.56 -0.28
C PHE A 33 -5.53 9.70 0.14
N LEU A 34 -6.19 8.58 0.40
CA LEU A 34 -7.49 8.54 1.06
C LEU A 34 -7.26 8.42 2.57
N SER A 35 -7.75 9.39 3.34
CA SER A 35 -7.77 9.38 4.81
C SER A 35 -9.06 10.03 5.27
N ASP A 36 -9.70 9.48 6.30
CA ASP A 36 -10.98 9.99 6.84
C ASP A 36 -12.09 10.22 5.79
N GLY A 37 -12.05 9.44 4.70
CA GLY A 37 -13.01 9.55 3.59
C GLY A 37 -12.72 10.68 2.59
N GLU A 38 -11.63 11.44 2.77
CA GLU A 38 -11.23 12.52 1.88
C GLU A 38 -9.91 12.20 1.15
N TRP A 39 -9.80 12.71 -0.08
CA TRP A 39 -8.60 12.57 -0.89
C TRP A 39 -7.69 13.79 -0.74
N HIS A 40 -6.43 13.56 -0.40
CA HIS A 40 -5.40 14.58 -0.26
C HIS A 40 -4.24 14.32 -1.22
N GLU A 41 -3.95 15.27 -2.11
CA GLU A 41 -2.80 15.19 -3.00
C GLU A 41 -1.49 15.60 -2.32
N MET A 42 -0.44 14.87 -2.65
CA MET A 42 0.90 15.03 -2.12
C MET A 42 1.94 14.96 -3.24
N GLY A 43 2.86 15.92 -3.25
CA GLY A 43 4.04 15.93 -4.11
C GLY A 43 5.34 15.72 -3.32
N PRO A 44 6.51 15.84 -3.97
CA PRO A 44 7.81 15.62 -3.34
C PRO A 44 8.01 16.46 -2.08
N GLY A 45 8.54 15.85 -1.02
CA GLY A 45 8.73 16.46 0.30
C GLY A 45 7.52 16.35 1.23
N GLY A 46 6.33 16.01 0.70
CA GLY A 46 5.16 15.75 1.52
C GLY A 46 5.27 14.45 2.32
N ALA A 47 4.52 14.36 3.42
CA ALA A 47 4.39 13.14 4.21
C ALA A 47 2.92 12.89 4.60
N ALA A 48 2.57 11.62 4.73
CA ALA A 48 1.28 11.16 5.24
C ALA A 48 1.48 10.07 6.30
N TYR A 49 0.57 9.98 7.26
CA TYR A 49 0.62 9.01 8.35
C TYR A 49 -0.77 8.38 8.53
N MET A 50 -0.82 7.06 8.50
CA MET A 50 -2.02 6.25 8.63
C MET A 50 -1.89 5.40 9.90
N PRO A 51 -2.57 5.77 10.99
CA PRO A 51 -2.62 4.94 12.18
C PRO A 51 -3.24 3.56 11.88
N ARG A 52 -2.82 2.54 12.62
CA ARG A 52 -3.46 1.22 12.59
C ARG A 52 -4.97 1.34 12.78
N GLY A 53 -5.72 0.49 12.08
CA GLY A 53 -7.19 0.47 12.10
C GLY A 53 -7.85 1.55 11.22
N VAL A 54 -7.11 2.54 10.71
CA VAL A 54 -7.64 3.52 9.77
C VAL A 54 -7.62 2.93 8.37
N VAL A 55 -8.78 2.95 7.70
CA VAL A 55 -8.88 2.59 6.28
C VAL A 55 -8.19 3.66 5.44
N HIS A 56 -7.25 3.23 4.60
CA HIS A 56 -6.50 4.12 3.73
C HIS A 56 -6.19 3.46 2.39
N THR A 57 -5.83 4.31 1.43
CA THR A 57 -5.18 3.92 0.18
C THR A 57 -4.37 5.10 -0.36
N PHE A 58 -3.57 4.86 -1.38
CA PHE A 58 -3.01 5.91 -2.21
C PHE A 58 -3.19 5.58 -3.69
N LYS A 59 -3.13 6.62 -4.52
CA LYS A 59 -3.16 6.50 -5.98
C LYS A 59 -2.17 7.46 -6.60
N ASN A 60 -1.35 7.00 -7.53
CA ASN A 60 -0.58 7.90 -8.37
C ASN A 60 -1.52 8.65 -9.33
N VAL A 61 -1.70 9.95 -9.11
CA VAL A 61 -2.55 10.85 -9.93
C VAL A 61 -1.73 11.65 -10.96
N GLY A 62 -0.43 11.39 -11.04
CA GLY A 62 0.46 11.92 -12.06
C GLY A 62 0.38 11.17 -13.39
N ASP A 63 1.07 11.71 -14.38
CA ASP A 63 1.30 11.13 -15.71
C ASP A 63 2.63 10.36 -15.81
N LYS A 64 3.41 10.33 -14.71
CA LYS A 64 4.71 9.66 -14.58
C LYS A 64 4.73 8.79 -13.33
N PRO A 65 5.64 7.79 -13.23
CA PRO A 65 5.81 7.03 -12.01
C PRO A 65 6.07 7.93 -10.79
N SER A 66 5.43 7.61 -9.67
CA SER A 66 5.73 8.22 -8.37
C SER A 66 6.76 7.38 -7.63
N ARG A 67 7.52 8.01 -6.73
CA ARG A 67 8.44 7.32 -5.83
C ARG A 67 8.22 7.78 -4.40
N MET A 68 8.02 6.84 -3.49
CA MET A 68 7.79 7.12 -2.07
C MET A 68 8.69 6.27 -1.19
N LEU A 69 9.07 6.79 -0.05
CA LEU A 69 9.54 5.99 1.07
C LEU A 69 8.33 5.57 1.90
N ILE A 70 8.17 4.28 2.14
CA ILE A 70 7.11 3.75 3.00
C ILE A 70 7.75 3.09 4.22
N MET A 71 7.18 3.35 5.39
CA MET A 71 7.62 2.81 6.67
C MET A 71 6.42 2.31 7.45
N THR A 72 6.54 1.10 7.99
CA THR A 72 5.58 0.53 8.92
C THR A 72 6.22 0.35 10.29
N VAL A 73 5.44 0.58 11.35
CA VAL A 73 5.88 0.40 12.74
C VAL A 73 4.77 -0.27 13.56
N PRO A 74 5.05 -1.38 14.27
CA PRO A 74 6.31 -2.13 14.34
C PRO A 74 6.65 -2.84 13.02
N SER A 75 7.79 -3.54 12.98
CA SER A 75 8.16 -4.42 11.86
C SER A 75 7.25 -5.66 11.80
N GLY A 76 7.13 -6.30 10.64
CA GLY A 76 6.36 -7.54 10.47
C GLY A 76 5.75 -7.68 9.08
N ILE A 77 5.40 -6.55 8.45
CA ILE A 77 4.74 -6.50 7.14
C ILE A 77 5.53 -7.19 6.03
N GLU A 78 6.85 -7.31 6.16
CA GLU A 78 7.70 -8.01 5.19
C GLU A 78 7.29 -9.48 5.00
N ARG A 79 6.66 -10.11 6.01
CA ARG A 79 6.15 -11.49 5.93
C ARG A 79 4.95 -11.58 5.00
N PHE A 80 4.06 -10.59 5.01
CA PHE A 80 2.96 -10.48 4.05
C PHE A 80 3.51 -10.41 2.62
N PHE A 81 4.46 -9.52 2.35
CA PHE A 81 5.04 -9.37 1.02
C PHE A 81 5.77 -10.64 0.57
N ALA A 82 6.50 -11.31 1.46
CA ALA A 82 7.16 -12.59 1.15
C ALA A 82 6.15 -13.68 0.75
N ARG A 83 5.01 -13.77 1.47
CA ARG A 83 3.95 -14.74 1.16
C ARG A 83 3.22 -14.42 -0.14
N CYS A 84 2.97 -13.15 -0.42
CA CYS A 84 2.47 -12.73 -1.73
C CYS A 84 3.46 -13.11 -2.85
N ALA A 85 4.76 -12.87 -2.65
CA ALA A 85 5.79 -13.22 -3.62
C ALA A 85 5.86 -14.73 -3.92
N GLU A 86 5.63 -15.59 -2.93
CA GLU A 86 5.51 -17.04 -3.13
C GLU A 86 4.35 -17.39 -4.08
N GLU A 87 3.21 -16.69 -4.00
CA GLU A 87 2.08 -16.89 -4.91
C GLU A 87 2.40 -16.40 -6.33
N PHE A 88 3.03 -15.22 -6.47
CA PHE A 88 3.45 -14.69 -7.77
C PHE A 88 4.53 -15.54 -8.47
N ALA A 89 5.32 -16.30 -7.72
CA ALA A 89 6.35 -17.18 -8.27
C ALA A 89 5.79 -18.49 -8.83
N LYS A 90 4.52 -18.82 -8.58
CA LYS A 90 3.90 -20.06 -9.07
C LYS A 90 3.72 -20.01 -10.59
N PRO A 91 3.87 -21.15 -11.29
CA PRO A 91 3.49 -21.24 -12.70
C PRO A 91 2.00 -20.95 -12.89
N GLY A 92 1.62 -20.29 -13.98
CA GLY A 92 0.21 -20.02 -14.32
C GLY A 92 -0.18 -18.55 -14.41
N GLY A 93 0.75 -17.63 -14.16
CA GLY A 93 0.50 -16.18 -14.21
C GLY A 93 0.26 -15.59 -12.82
N PRO A 94 -0.16 -14.31 -12.74
CA PRO A 94 -0.45 -13.66 -11.47
C PRO A 94 -1.53 -14.41 -10.69
N PRO A 95 -1.43 -14.47 -9.34
CA PRO A 95 -2.46 -15.09 -8.52
C PRO A 95 -3.76 -14.28 -8.57
N GLU A 96 -4.87 -14.96 -8.28
CA GLU A 96 -6.15 -14.32 -8.05
C GLU A 96 -6.06 -13.32 -6.90
N MET A 97 -6.69 -12.15 -7.05
CA MET A 97 -6.67 -11.10 -6.02
C MET A 97 -7.22 -11.58 -4.68
N GLN A 98 -8.22 -12.47 -4.71
CA GLN A 98 -8.78 -13.07 -3.51
C GLN A 98 -7.73 -13.80 -2.67
N ARG A 99 -6.76 -14.47 -3.31
CA ARG A 99 -5.69 -15.16 -2.60
C ARG A 99 -4.78 -14.17 -1.88
N LEU A 100 -4.51 -13.01 -2.49
CA LEU A 100 -3.73 -11.95 -1.86
C LEU A 100 -4.46 -11.33 -0.66
N PHE A 101 -5.80 -11.23 -0.73
CA PHE A 101 -6.61 -10.75 0.39
C PHE A 101 -6.62 -11.72 1.56
N GLU A 102 -6.68 -13.04 1.30
CA GLU A 102 -6.53 -14.06 2.35
C GLU A 102 -5.17 -13.97 3.04
N ILE A 103 -4.09 -13.85 2.27
CA ILE A 103 -2.74 -13.66 2.81
C ILE A 103 -2.66 -12.36 3.60
N GLY A 104 -3.30 -11.29 3.14
CA GLY A 104 -3.44 -10.04 3.89
C GLY A 104 -4.04 -10.30 5.27
N ALA A 105 -5.19 -10.97 5.34
CA ALA A 105 -5.89 -11.25 6.59
C ALA A 105 -5.06 -12.13 7.54
N GLU A 106 -4.31 -13.12 7.02
CA GLU A 106 -3.35 -13.93 7.79
C GLU A 106 -2.28 -13.07 8.49
N HIS A 107 -1.98 -11.88 7.95
CA HIS A 107 -0.94 -10.97 8.43
C HIS A 107 -1.49 -9.68 9.04
N GLY A 108 -2.80 -9.58 9.25
CA GLY A 108 -3.43 -8.41 9.85
C GLY A 108 -3.62 -7.22 8.90
N ILE A 109 -3.65 -7.46 7.59
CA ILE A 109 -3.93 -6.46 6.55
C ILE A 109 -5.27 -6.81 5.90
N HIS A 110 -6.28 -5.98 6.12
CA HIS A 110 -7.64 -6.26 5.66
C HIS A 110 -8.01 -5.33 4.52
N PHE A 111 -8.14 -5.91 3.32
CA PHE A 111 -8.61 -5.21 2.13
C PHE A 111 -10.13 -5.12 2.12
N LEU A 112 -10.65 -3.95 1.76
CA LEU A 112 -12.08 -3.73 1.55
C LEU A 112 -12.47 -4.30 0.19
N GLN A 113 -13.55 -5.07 0.17
CA GLN A 113 -14.15 -5.64 -1.04
C GLN A 113 -15.44 -4.85 -1.32
N GLU A 114 -15.55 -4.29 -2.53
CA GLU A 114 -16.78 -3.63 -3.01
C GLU A 114 -17.82 -4.65 -3.50
#